data_AF-U6DH30-F1
#
_entry.id   AF-U6DH30-F1
#
_cell.length_a   1.000
_cell.length_b   1.000
_cell.length_c   1.000
_cell.angle_alpha   90.00
_cell.angle_beta   90.00
_cell.angle_gamma   90.00
#
_symmetry.space_group_name_H-M   'P 1'
#
loop_
_entity.id
_entity.type
_entity.pdbx_description
1 polymer ?
#
loop_
_entity_poly.entity_id
_entity_poly.type
_entity_poly.pdbx_seq_one_letter_code
_entity_poly.pdbx_strand_id
1 'polypeptide(L)'
;LTLLRKKWAGLAELRTAEARQLACDELFTNEEEEYSLYEAVKFLMLNRAIELYDDKEKGKEVPFFSVLLFARDTSNDPGQLLRNHLNQVGHTGGLEQVEMFLLAYAVRHTIQVYRLSKYSTEEFVTVYPTDPPLDWPVVTLIAEDDRHYNVPVRVCEETSL
;
A
#
# COMPACT_ATOMS: atom_id res chain seq x y z
N LEU A 1 -1.53 13.51 8.51
CA LEU A 1 -0.05 13.32 8.66
C LEU A 1 0.41 13.29 10.12
N THR A 2 0.11 14.30 10.96
CA THR A 2 0.57 14.32 12.37
C THR A 2 0.10 13.12 13.18
N LEU A 3 -1.17 12.71 13.01
CA LEU A 3 -1.74 11.53 13.68
C LEU A 3 -0.99 10.25 13.29
N LEU A 4 -0.80 10.01 11.99
CA LEU A 4 -0.04 8.88 11.47
C LEU A 4 1.35 8.78 12.11
N ARG A 5 2.11 9.88 12.10
CA ARG A 5 3.44 9.91 12.73
C ARG A 5 3.38 9.60 14.24
N LYS A 6 2.41 10.20 14.96
CA LYS A 6 2.25 9.99 16.40
C LYS A 6 1.93 8.53 16.73
N LYS A 7 0.93 7.94 16.05
CA LYS A 7 0.51 6.55 16.27
C LYS A 7 1.63 5.58 15.90
N TRP A 8 2.30 5.78 14.75
CA TRP A 8 3.42 4.95 14.32
C TRP A 8 4.60 4.99 15.31
N ALA A 9 4.97 6.18 15.79
CA ALA A 9 6.03 6.33 16.79
C ALA A 9 5.68 5.60 18.10
N GLY A 10 4.44 5.76 18.58
CA GLY A 10 3.96 5.06 19.77
C GLY A 10 4.00 3.53 19.62
N LEU A 11 3.60 3.01 18.46
CA LEU A 11 3.70 1.57 18.17
C LEU A 11 5.16 1.09 18.13
N ALA A 12 6.07 1.87 17.56
CA ALA A 12 7.49 1.52 17.47
C ALA A 12 8.19 1.46 18.84
N GLU A 13 7.70 2.17 19.85
CA GLU A 13 8.24 2.17 21.22
C GLU A 13 7.81 0.92 22.02
N LEU A 14 6.77 0.20 21.59
CA LEU A 14 6.28 -1.00 22.27
C LEU A 14 7.20 -2.20 22.04
N ARG A 15 7.53 -2.90 23.13
CA ARG A 15 8.55 -3.97 23.13
C ARG A 15 8.10 -5.25 22.43
N THR A 16 6.85 -5.66 22.59
CA THR A 16 6.35 -6.95 22.08
C THR A 16 5.42 -6.77 20.90
N ALA A 17 5.41 -7.76 19.99
CA ALA A 17 4.47 -7.78 18.87
C ALA A 17 3.01 -7.83 19.34
N GLU A 18 2.74 -8.55 20.43
CA GLU A 18 1.41 -8.64 21.04
C GLU A 18 0.92 -7.28 21.57
N ALA A 19 1.79 -6.51 22.24
CA ALA A 19 1.42 -5.17 22.68
C ALA A 19 1.16 -4.23 21.50
N ARG A 20 1.95 -4.33 20.42
CA ARG A 20 1.70 -3.59 19.18
C ARG A 20 0.38 -4.00 18.53
N GLN A 21 0.04 -5.29 18.53
CA GLN A 21 -1.23 -5.78 18.00
C GLN A 21 -2.40 -5.20 18.78
N LEU A 22 -2.38 -5.28 20.12
CA LEU A 22 -3.45 -4.70 20.96
C LEU A 22 -3.63 -3.20 20.72
N ALA A 23 -2.53 -2.46 20.63
CA ALA A 23 -2.58 -1.03 20.33
C ALA A 23 -3.08 -0.73 18.90
N CYS A 24 -2.81 -1.61 17.93
CA CYS A 24 -3.42 -1.54 16.61
C CYS A 24 -4.92 -1.86 16.66
N ASP A 25 -5.34 -2.87 17.41
CA ASP A 25 -6.75 -3.25 17.55
C ASP A 25 -7.58 -2.08 18.14
N GLU A 26 -7.00 -1.30 19.05
CA GLU A 26 -7.62 -0.07 19.58
C GLU A 26 -7.66 1.09 18.56
N LEU A 27 -6.72 1.10 17.61
CA LEU A 27 -6.61 2.15 16.59
C LEU A 27 -7.52 1.90 15.38
N PHE A 28 -7.67 0.63 14.98
CA PHE A 28 -8.44 0.21 13.81
C PHE A 28 -9.86 -0.24 14.20
N THR A 29 -10.64 0.70 14.73
CA THR A 29 -11.99 0.48 15.27
C THR A 29 -13.13 1.04 14.40
N ASN A 30 -12.84 1.45 13.16
CA ASN A 30 -13.73 2.14 12.22
C ASN A 30 -14.19 3.53 12.71
N GLU A 31 -13.37 4.19 13.52
CA GLU A 31 -13.61 5.54 14.03
C GLU A 31 -12.79 6.60 13.26
N GLU A 32 -13.03 7.89 13.52
CA GLU A 32 -12.41 9.01 12.80
C GLU A 32 -10.88 8.93 12.71
N GLU A 33 -10.22 8.44 13.77
CA GLU A 33 -8.76 8.32 13.80
C GLU A 33 -8.26 7.38 12.68
N GLU A 34 -8.93 6.25 12.46
CA GLU A 34 -8.57 5.28 11.43
C GLU A 34 -8.68 5.91 10.03
N TYR A 35 -9.82 6.54 9.72
CA TYR A 35 -10.02 7.20 8.43
C TYR A 35 -9.04 8.35 8.20
N SER A 36 -8.63 9.06 9.25
CA SER A 36 -7.60 10.09 9.17
C SER A 36 -6.22 9.53 8.77
N LEU A 37 -5.92 8.26 9.09
CA LEU A 37 -4.73 7.58 8.60
C LEU A 37 -4.82 7.32 7.09
N TYR A 38 -5.98 6.89 6.60
CA TYR A 38 -6.19 6.66 5.17
C TYR A 38 -6.01 7.94 4.36
N GLU A 39 -6.58 9.06 4.82
CA GLU A 39 -6.38 10.37 4.16
C GLU A 39 -4.90 10.81 4.19
N ALA A 40 -4.19 10.53 5.29
CA ALA A 40 -2.75 10.79 5.35
C ALA A 40 -1.98 9.97 4.30
N VAL A 41 -2.29 8.69 4.14
CA VAL A 41 -1.64 7.80 3.16
C VAL A 41 -2.02 8.18 1.72
N LYS A 42 -3.29 8.47 1.43
CA LYS A 42 -3.75 8.97 0.13
C LYS A 42 -3.01 10.24 -0.27
N PHE A 43 -2.78 11.15 0.67
CA PHE A 43 -2.00 12.36 0.42
C PHE A 43 -0.52 12.06 0.14
N LEU A 44 0.10 11.10 0.85
CA LEU A 44 1.47 10.65 0.56
C LEU A 44 1.57 9.99 -0.83
N MET A 45 0.56 9.20 -1.21
CA MET A 45 0.45 8.62 -2.56
C MET A 45 0.37 9.71 -3.62
N LEU A 46 -0.49 10.72 -3.43
CA LEU A 46 -0.57 11.86 -4.35
C LEU A 46 0.77 12.60 -4.46
N ASN A 47 1.42 12.91 -3.33
CA ASN A 47 2.73 13.55 -3.35
C ASN A 47 3.76 12.72 -4.14
N ARG A 48 3.78 11.41 -3.91
CA ARG A 48 4.70 10.52 -4.63
C ARG A 48 4.39 10.44 -6.12
N ALA A 49 3.11 10.46 -6.50
CA ALA A 49 2.69 10.52 -7.89
C ALA A 49 3.13 11.83 -8.57
N ILE A 50 3.03 12.97 -7.87
CA ILE A 50 3.54 14.27 -8.36
C ILE A 50 5.05 14.20 -8.61
N GLU A 51 5.83 13.68 -7.64
CA GLU A 51 7.28 13.53 -7.81
C GLU A 51 7.64 12.66 -9.02
N LEU A 52 6.96 11.52 -9.19
CA LEU A 52 7.19 10.60 -10.31
C LEU A 52 6.79 11.22 -11.65
N TYR A 53 5.69 11.98 -11.69
CA TYR A 53 5.27 12.70 -12.88
C TYR A 53 6.29 13.78 -13.27
N ASP A 54 6.70 14.60 -12.29
CA ASP A 54 7.70 15.64 -12.48
C ASP A 54 9.05 15.10 -12.95
N ASP A 55 9.49 13.96 -12.39
CA ASP A 55 10.73 13.31 -12.78
C ASP A 55 10.64 12.77 -14.21
N LYS A 56 9.50 12.18 -14.59
CA LYS A 56 9.22 11.77 -15.99
C LYS A 56 9.27 12.96 -16.94
N GLU A 57 8.60 14.07 -16.62
CA GLU A 57 8.60 15.29 -17.45
C GLU A 57 9.99 15.90 -17.61
N LYS A 58 10.86 15.73 -16.61
CA LYS A 58 12.28 16.13 -16.65
C LYS A 58 13.18 15.14 -17.37
N GLY A 59 12.62 14.06 -17.94
CA GLY A 59 13.36 13.01 -18.64
C GLY A 59 14.24 12.15 -17.72
N LYS A 60 13.95 12.12 -16.41
CA LYS A 60 14.65 11.22 -15.49
C LYS A 60 14.10 9.81 -15.59
N GLU A 61 14.90 8.86 -15.15
CA GLU A 61 14.45 7.48 -14.99
C GLU A 61 13.37 7.40 -13.90
N VAL A 62 12.27 6.71 -14.23
CA VAL A 62 11.16 6.47 -13.33
C VAL A 62 10.77 4.99 -13.37
N PRO A 63 10.24 4.42 -12.28
CA PRO A 63 9.76 3.04 -12.26
C PRO A 63 8.68 2.80 -13.32
N PHE A 64 8.70 1.65 -13.98
CA PHE A 64 7.76 1.36 -15.08
C PHE A 64 6.29 1.46 -14.68
N PHE A 65 5.93 1.14 -13.43
CA PHE A 65 4.55 1.27 -12.96
C PHE A 65 4.04 2.72 -13.05
N SER A 66 4.90 3.74 -12.89
CA SER A 66 4.47 5.14 -12.98
C SER A 66 4.11 5.51 -14.41
N VAL A 67 4.79 4.91 -15.40
CA VAL A 67 4.44 5.02 -16.81
C VAL A 67 3.04 4.44 -17.04
N LEU A 68 2.76 3.25 -16.50
CA LEU A 68 1.43 2.63 -16.60
C LEU A 68 0.35 3.43 -15.87
N LEU A 69 0.65 3.95 -14.67
CA LEU A 69 -0.25 4.76 -13.86
C LEU A 69 -0.76 5.98 -14.64
N PHE A 70 0.17 6.68 -15.31
CA PHE A 70 -0.11 7.88 -16.09
C PHE A 70 -0.42 7.63 -17.57
N ALA A 71 -0.42 6.37 -18.03
CA ALA A 71 -0.87 6.00 -19.38
C ALA A 71 -2.39 5.77 -19.45
N ARG A 72 -3.09 5.74 -18.31
CA ARG A 72 -4.54 5.57 -18.25
C ARG A 72 -5.24 6.86 -18.67
N ASP A 73 -6.26 6.75 -19.53
CA ASP A 73 -7.07 7.89 -20.01
C ASP A 73 -7.70 8.73 -18.88
N THR A 74 -7.94 8.12 -17.72
CA THR A 74 -8.55 8.75 -16.54
C THR A 74 -7.53 9.23 -15.51
N SER A 75 -6.23 9.09 -15.78
CA SER A 75 -5.14 9.38 -14.83
C SER A 75 -3.90 9.93 -15.55
N ASN A 76 -4.04 10.70 -16.62
CA ASN A 76 -2.91 11.17 -17.42
C ASN A 76 -1.94 12.11 -16.68
N ASP A 77 -2.43 12.77 -15.63
CA ASP A 77 -1.68 13.71 -14.79
C ASP A 77 -2.06 13.52 -13.31
N PRO A 78 -1.27 14.03 -12.34
CA PRO A 78 -1.58 13.88 -10.92
C PRO A 78 -2.94 14.47 -10.50
N GLY A 79 -3.43 15.49 -11.21
CA GLY A 79 -4.75 16.06 -10.96
C GLY A 79 -5.88 15.14 -11.39
N GLN A 80 -5.74 14.43 -12.51
CA GLN A 80 -6.66 13.37 -12.93
C GLN A 80 -6.61 12.17 -11.98
N LEU A 81 -5.41 11.73 -11.59
CA LEU A 81 -5.24 10.69 -10.56
C LEU A 81 -6.00 11.04 -9.28
N LEU A 82 -5.87 12.29 -8.81
CA LEU A 82 -6.59 12.75 -7.62
C LEU A 82 -8.10 12.69 -7.80
N ARG A 83 -8.64 13.34 -8.84
CA ARG A 83 -10.10 13.52 -9.00
C ARG A 83 -10.81 12.21 -9.32
N ASN A 84 -10.22 11.39 -10.17
CA ASN A 84 -10.88 10.23 -10.76
C ASN A 84 -10.57 8.92 -10.02
N HIS A 85 -9.47 8.87 -9.26
CA HIS A 85 -9.04 7.64 -8.57
C HIS A 85 -8.91 7.84 -7.06
N LEU A 86 -7.96 8.64 -6.57
CA LEU A 86 -7.71 8.77 -5.12
C LEU A 86 -8.93 9.30 -4.36
N ASN A 87 -9.67 10.26 -4.92
CA ASN A 87 -10.92 10.76 -4.32
C ASN A 87 -12.06 9.72 -4.32
N GLN A 88 -11.95 8.64 -5.08
CA GLN A 88 -12.95 7.57 -5.14
C GLN A 88 -12.66 6.45 -4.14
N VAL A 89 -11.40 6.31 -3.72
CA VAL A 89 -10.96 5.33 -2.71
C VAL A 89 -11.64 5.64 -1.37
N GLY A 90 -12.45 4.69 -0.92
CA GLY A 90 -13.26 4.81 0.31
C GLY A 90 -14.70 5.31 0.08
N HIS A 91 -15.08 5.64 -1.17
CA HIS A 91 -16.44 6.06 -1.52
C HIS A 91 -17.11 5.12 -2.52
N THR A 92 -16.51 4.97 -3.70
CA THR A 92 -17.10 4.24 -4.83
C THR A 92 -16.23 3.07 -5.28
N GLY A 93 -14.99 2.98 -4.79
CA GLY A 93 -14.05 1.91 -5.12
C GLY A 93 -12.90 1.76 -4.12
N GLY A 94 -12.06 0.75 -4.35
CA GLY A 94 -10.78 0.54 -3.68
C GLY A 94 -9.61 0.96 -4.57
N LEU A 95 -8.40 0.58 -4.18
CA LEU A 95 -7.20 0.80 -5.00
C LEU A 95 -7.17 -0.16 -6.20
N GLU A 96 -6.80 0.35 -7.36
CA GLU A 96 -6.49 -0.48 -8.52
C GLU A 96 -5.11 -1.15 -8.38
N GLN A 97 -4.86 -2.22 -9.15
CA GLN A 97 -3.62 -3.00 -9.05
C GLN A 97 -2.36 -2.13 -9.28
N VAL A 98 -2.39 -1.19 -10.22
CA VAL A 98 -1.26 -0.27 -10.47
C VAL A 98 -1.04 0.72 -9.30
N GLU A 99 -2.09 1.03 -8.54
CA GLU A 99 -2.04 1.94 -7.41
C GLU A 99 -1.47 1.28 -6.16
N MET A 100 -1.45 -0.06 -6.08
CA MET A 100 -0.71 -0.80 -5.06
C MET A 100 0.80 -0.54 -5.12
N PHE A 101 1.37 -0.35 -6.32
CA PHE A 101 2.75 0.10 -6.46
C PHE A 101 2.93 1.51 -5.89
N LEU A 102 2.00 2.42 -6.18
CA LEU A 102 2.05 3.78 -5.64
C LEU A 102 1.95 3.79 -4.12
N LEU A 103 1.08 2.95 -3.55
CA LEU A 103 0.97 2.75 -2.10
C LEU A 103 2.29 2.27 -1.50
N ALA A 104 2.89 1.22 -2.07
CA ALA A 104 4.19 0.69 -1.64
C ALA A 104 5.28 1.78 -1.62
N TYR A 105 5.36 2.60 -2.68
CA TYR A 105 6.29 3.72 -2.75
C TYR A 105 5.99 4.85 -1.78
N ALA A 106 4.72 5.14 -1.52
CA ALA A 106 4.30 6.21 -0.62
C ALA A 106 4.68 5.90 0.84
N VAL A 107 4.51 4.65 1.28
CA VAL A 107 4.83 4.22 2.65
C VAL A 107 6.21 3.55 2.77
N ARG A 108 6.91 3.33 1.66
CA ARG A 108 8.21 2.62 1.59
C ARG A 108 8.18 1.24 2.26
N HIS A 109 7.16 0.46 1.92
CA HIS A 109 7.02 -0.93 2.35
C HIS A 109 6.90 -1.81 1.12
N THR A 110 7.49 -3.00 1.19
CA THR A 110 7.28 -4.04 0.18
C THR A 110 5.99 -4.76 0.52
N ILE A 111 5.01 -4.71 -0.37
CA ILE A 111 3.71 -5.35 -0.18
C ILE A 111 3.72 -6.65 -0.97
N GLN A 112 3.78 -7.78 -0.27
CA GLN A 112 3.66 -9.11 -0.86
C GLN A 112 2.21 -9.58 -0.74
N VAL A 113 1.58 -9.92 -1.86
CA VAL A 113 0.17 -10.33 -1.89
C VAL A 113 0.03 -11.74 -2.46
N TYR A 114 -0.52 -12.65 -1.67
CA TYR A 114 -1.01 -13.94 -2.13
C TYR A 114 -2.39 -13.76 -2.78
N ARG A 115 -2.44 -13.77 -4.11
CA ARG A 115 -3.67 -13.59 -4.91
C ARG A 115 -4.30 -14.95 -5.17
N LEU A 116 -5.25 -15.35 -4.33
CA LEU A 116 -5.83 -16.71 -4.37
C LEU A 116 -6.59 -16.99 -5.66
N SER A 117 -7.21 -15.98 -6.26
CA SER A 117 -7.85 -16.05 -7.58
C SER A 117 -6.88 -16.35 -8.74
N LYS A 118 -5.57 -16.21 -8.50
CA LYS A 118 -4.47 -16.47 -9.43
C LYS A 118 -3.67 -17.72 -9.07
N TYR A 119 -4.25 -18.62 -8.28
CA TYR A 119 -3.60 -19.89 -7.93
C TYR A 119 -3.13 -20.66 -9.18
N SER A 120 -1.97 -21.30 -9.08
CA SER A 120 -1.28 -22.01 -10.19
C SER A 120 -0.79 -21.12 -11.35
N THR A 121 -0.63 -19.82 -11.15
CA THR A 121 0.05 -18.92 -12.09
C THR A 121 1.23 -18.22 -11.42
N GLU A 122 2.06 -17.54 -12.21
CA GLU A 122 3.14 -16.68 -11.71
C GLU A 122 2.62 -15.48 -10.90
N GLU A 123 1.35 -15.08 -11.08
CA GLU A 123 0.73 -13.98 -10.34
C GLU A 123 0.20 -14.41 -8.97
N PHE A 124 0.26 -15.70 -8.61
CA PHE A 124 -0.21 -16.20 -7.31
C PHE A 124 0.44 -15.45 -6.16
N VAL A 125 1.72 -15.11 -6.27
CA VAL A 125 2.39 -14.19 -5.36
C VAL A 125 2.84 -12.97 -6.16
N THR A 126 2.17 -11.84 -5.94
CA THR A 126 2.56 -10.56 -6.55
C THR A 126 3.23 -9.68 -5.51
N VAL A 127 4.37 -9.07 -5.86
CA VAL A 127 5.13 -8.19 -4.98
C VAL A 127 5.12 -6.77 -5.52
N TYR A 128 4.86 -5.81 -4.64
CA TYR A 128 4.84 -4.38 -4.95
C TYR A 128 5.91 -3.65 -4.11
N PRO A 129 6.92 -3.02 -4.72
CA PRO A 129 7.23 -3.07 -6.15
C PRO A 129 7.86 -4.40 -6.58
N THR A 130 7.93 -4.64 -7.89
CA THR A 130 8.47 -5.89 -8.47
C THR A 130 9.89 -6.18 -8.03
N ASP A 131 10.73 -5.15 -8.01
CA ASP A 131 12.11 -5.19 -7.51
C ASP A 131 12.21 -4.34 -6.23
N PRO A 132 11.88 -4.90 -5.06
CA PRO A 132 11.85 -4.16 -3.81
C PRO A 132 13.24 -3.77 -3.32
N PRO A 133 13.43 -2.54 -2.81
CA PRO A 133 14.64 -2.20 -2.06
C PRO A 133 14.81 -3.10 -0.84
N LEU A 134 16.04 -3.54 -0.59
CA LEU A 134 16.36 -4.49 0.49
C LEU A 134 16.11 -3.94 1.90
N ASP A 135 16.09 -2.62 2.05
CA ASP A 135 15.85 -1.93 3.32
C ASP A 135 14.36 -1.69 3.61
N TRP A 136 13.47 -2.00 2.66
CA TRP A 136 12.03 -1.83 2.89
C TRP A 136 11.46 -2.99 3.72
N PRO A 137 10.73 -2.71 4.81
CA PRO A 137 10.02 -3.75 5.54
C PRO A 137 8.96 -4.41 4.66
N VAL A 138 8.81 -5.72 4.79
CA VAL A 138 7.84 -6.52 4.04
C VAL A 138 6.56 -6.66 4.86
N VAL A 139 5.41 -6.41 4.22
CA VAL A 139 4.09 -6.76 4.73
C VAL A 139 3.45 -7.78 3.80
N THR A 140 2.82 -8.80 4.37
CA THR A 140 2.14 -9.84 3.61
C THR A 140 0.64 -9.65 3.71
N LEU A 141 -0.05 -9.74 2.57
CA LEU A 141 -1.50 -9.76 2.46
C LEU A 141 -1.95 -11.02 1.71
N ILE A 142 -3.20 -11.41 1.94
CA ILE A 142 -3.91 -12.42 1.15
C ILE A 142 -5.09 -11.72 0.49
N ALA A 143 -5.19 -11.80 -0.82
CA ALA A 143 -6.31 -11.28 -1.60
C ALA A 143 -7.14 -12.46 -2.14
N GLU A 144 -8.37 -12.61 -1.66
CA GLU A 144 -9.30 -13.62 -2.18
C GLU A 144 -9.78 -13.24 -3.59
N ASP A 145 -10.09 -11.96 -3.75
CA ASP A 145 -10.31 -11.26 -5.01
C ASP A 145 -9.66 -9.86 -4.94
N ASP A 146 -9.88 -9.00 -5.93
CA ASP A 146 -9.24 -7.67 -5.97
C ASP A 146 -9.81 -6.67 -4.93
N ARG A 147 -10.75 -7.07 -4.07
CA ARG A 147 -11.41 -6.21 -3.05
C ARG A 147 -11.35 -6.76 -1.62
N HIS A 148 -11.20 -8.06 -1.43
CA HIS A 148 -11.21 -8.70 -0.11
C HIS A 148 -9.79 -9.09 0.32
N TYR A 149 -9.25 -8.35 1.28
CA TYR A 149 -7.89 -8.54 1.80
C TYR A 149 -7.93 -9.08 3.23
N ASN A 150 -7.16 -10.13 3.47
CA ASN A 150 -6.85 -10.67 4.79
C ASN A 150 -5.37 -10.44 5.10
N VAL A 151 -5.03 -10.40 6.39
CA VAL A 151 -3.63 -10.33 6.85
C VAL A 151 -3.26 -11.67 7.49
N PRO A 152 -2.35 -12.48 6.91
CA PRO A 152 -1.86 -13.68 7.56
C PRO A 152 -1.08 -13.28 8.80
N VAL A 153 -1.52 -13.77 9.96
CA VAL A 153 -0.88 -13.55 11.24
C VAL A 153 -0.24 -14.84 11.75
N ARG A 154 0.88 -14.69 12.45
CA ARG A 154 1.75 -15.76 13.00
C ARG A 154 2.56 -16.47 11.91
N VAL A 155 3.87 -16.51 12.13
CA VAL A 155 4.80 -17.28 11.30
C VAL A 155 4.85 -18.70 11.86
N CYS A 156 4.74 -19.69 10.97
CA CYS A 156 4.81 -21.11 11.32
C CYS A 156 6.05 -21.72 10.66
N GLU A 157 6.70 -22.64 11.38
CA GLU A 157 7.77 -23.48 10.87
C GLU A 157 7.33 -24.94 10.94
N GLU A 158 7.48 -25.69 9.86
CA GLU A 158 7.18 -27.11 9.82
C GLU A 158 8.39 -27.92 10.28
N THR A 159 8.20 -28.86 11.21
CA THR A 159 9.23 -29.82 11.63
C THR A 159 8.78 -31.22 11.27
N SER A 160 9.53 -31.90 10.40
CA SER A 160 9.27 -33.30 10.06
C SER A 160 9.63 -34.20 11.26
N LEU A 161 8.70 -35.07 11.65
CA LEU A 161 8.87 -36.09 12.69
C LEU A 161 9.49 -37.38 12.14
#